data_AF-A0A2V8KH92-F1
#
_entry.id   AF-A0A2V8KH92-F1
#
_cell.length_a   1.000
_cell.length_b   1.000
_cell.length_c   1.000
_cell.angle_alpha   90.00
_cell.angle_beta   90.00
_cell.angle_gamma   90.00
#
_symmetry.space_group_name_H-M   'P 1'
#
loop_
_entity.id
_entity.type
_entity.pdbx_description
1 polymer ?
#
loop_
_entity_poly.entity_id
_entity_poly.type
_entity_poly.pdbx_seq_one_letter_code
_entity_poly.pdbx_strand_id
1 'polypeptide(L)' 'EIAAMFRYFEAHTYLGSDSSDRIAFANKIAGRQPTEFSTWARLNVPVQSP' A
#
# COMPACT_ATOMS: atom_id res chain seq x y z
N GLU A 1 -0.97 -7.69 13.35
CA GLU A 1 -2.30 -7.04 13.42
C GLU A 1 -2.39 -5.74 12.61
N ILE A 2 -1.57 -4.71 12.88
CA ILE A 2 -1.62 -3.41 12.17
C ILE A 2 -1.45 -3.52 10.64
N ALA A 3 -0.57 -4.40 10.16
CA ALA A 3 -0.39 -4.61 8.71
C ALA A 3 -1.65 -5.18 8.01
N ALA A 4 -2.38 -6.07 8.68
CA ALA A 4 -3.63 -6.62 8.15
C ALA A 4 -4.74 -5.57 8.12
N MET A 5 -4.79 -4.70 9.14
CA MET A 5 -5.69 -3.55 9.17
C MET A 5 -5.41 -2.59 8.00
N PHE A 6 -4.15 -2.24 7.73
CA PHE A 6 -3.82 -1.40 6.57
C PHE A 6 -4.21 -2.05 5.25
N ARG A 7 -3.95 -3.35 5.08
CA ARG A 7 -4.39 -4.10 3.88
C ARG A 7 -5.90 -4.09 3.70
N TYR A 8 -6.67 -4.18 4.79
CA TYR A 8 -8.14 -4.12 4.73
C TYR A 8 -8.63 -2.74 4.26
N PHE A 9 -8.14 -1.65 4.85
CA PHE A 9 -8.53 -0.29 4.46
C PHE A 9 -8.10 0.07 3.04
N GLU A 10 -6.91 -0.35 2.63
CA GLU A 10 -6.42 -0.16 1.26
C GLU A 10 -7.35 -0.83 0.23
N ALA A 11 -7.77 -2.07 0.50
CA ALA A 11 -8.67 -2.82 -0.39
C ALA A 11 -10.12 -2.30 -0.39
N HIS A 12 -10.62 -1.73 0.73
CA HIS A 12 -12.06 -1.43 0.88
C HIS A 12 -12.43 0.04 0.90
N THR A 13 -11.48 0.96 1.12
CA THR A 13 -11.81 2.39 1.31
C THR A 13 -11.33 3.26 0.17
N TYR A 14 -10.13 3.02 -0.37
CA TYR A 14 -9.56 3.90 -1.38
C TYR A 14 -9.81 3.41 -2.81
N LEU A 15 -9.79 2.10 -3.01
CA LEU A 15 -9.85 1.51 -4.36
C LEU A 15 -11.14 0.72 -4.62
N GLY A 16 -11.90 0.37 -3.57
CA GLY A 16 -13.11 -0.44 -3.65
C GLY A 16 -12.82 -1.94 -3.85
N SER A 17 -13.82 -2.78 -3.58
CA SER A 17 -13.69 -4.25 -3.60
C SER A 17 -13.25 -4.83 -4.96
N ASP A 18 -13.43 -4.09 -6.05
CA ASP A 18 -13.08 -4.48 -7.43
C ASP A 18 -11.69 -3.96 -7.89
N SER A 19 -10.85 -3.56 -6.94
CA SER A 19 -9.58 -2.90 -7.24
C SER A 19 -8.44 -3.81 -7.62
N SER A 20 -8.53 -5.11 -7.30
CA SER A 20 -7.43 -6.06 -7.47
C SER A 20 -6.90 -6.12 -8.92
N ASP A 21 -7.81 -6.18 -9.90
CA ASP A 21 -7.44 -6.22 -11.32
C ASP A 21 -6.81 -4.91 -11.79
N ARG A 22 -7.29 -3.78 -11.25
CA ARG A 22 -6.74 -2.45 -11.56
C ARG A 22 -5.34 -2.26 -10.99
N ILE A 23 -5.10 -2.78 -9.78
CA ILE A 23 -3.77 -2.82 -9.16
C ILE A 23 -2.82 -3.70 -9.98
N ALA A 24 -3.27 -4.89 -10.39
CA ALA A 24 -2.48 -5.79 -11.22
C ALA A 24 -2.11 -5.13 -12.57
N PHE A 25 -3.05 -4.43 -13.19
CA PHE A 25 -2.81 -3.69 -14.43
C PHE A 25 -1.81 -2.54 -14.24
N ALA A 26 -1.96 -1.75 -13.17
CA ALA A 26 -1.03 -0.68 -12.84
C ALA A 26 0.40 -1.21 -12.64
N ASN A 27 0.55 -2.34 -11.94
CA ASN A 27 1.85 -2.99 -11.72
C ASN A 27 2.49 -3.45 -13.04
N LYS A 28 1.69 -3.97 -13.97
CA LYS A 28 2.16 -4.35 -15.30
C LYS A 28 2.70 -3.15 -16.09
N ILE A 29 1.99 -2.01 -16.06
CA ILE A 29 2.39 -0.79 -16.77
C ILE A 29 3.64 -0.15 -16.14
N ALA A 30 3.71 -0.13 -14.81
CA ALA A 30 4.83 0.46 -14.09
C ALA A 30 6.16 -0.30 -14.30
N GLY A 31 6.11 -1.57 -14.70
CA GLY A 31 7.29 -2.41 -14.94
C GLY A 31 8.11 -2.73 -13.67
N ARG A 32 7.64 -2.30 -12.50
CA ARG A 32 8.22 -2.56 -11.18
C ARG A 32 7.10 -2.69 -10.16
N GLN A 33 7.33 -3.47 -9.10
CA GLN A 33 6.38 -3.52 -8.00
C GLN A 33 6.32 -2.16 -7.25
N PRO A 34 5.14 -1.79 -6.73
CA PRO A 34 5.02 -0.65 -5.84
C PRO A 34 5.89 -0.84 -4.61
N THR A 35 6.48 0.24 -4.11
CA THR A 35 7.10 0.22 -2.79
C THR A 35 5.99 0.02 -1.75
N GLU A 36 6.08 -1.06 -0.98
CA GLU A 36 5.18 -1.29 0.16
C GLU A 36 5.13 -0.06 1.06
N PHE A 37 3.92 0.38 1.44
CA PHE A 37 3.72 1.59 2.24
C PHE A 37 4.57 1.58 3.52
N SER A 38 4.68 0.42 4.17
CA SER A 38 5.52 0.24 5.36
C SER A 38 7.01 0.52 5.12
N THR A 39 7.54 0.18 3.95
CA THR A 39 8.93 0.44 3.56
C THR A 39 9.13 1.92 3.29
N TRP A 40 8.22 2.54 2.54
CA TRP A 40 8.24 3.98 2.30
C TRP A 40 8.15 4.77 3.61
N ALA A 41 7.24 4.39 4.52
CA ALA A 41 7.00 5.09 5.77
C ALA A 41 8.24 5.09 6.68
N ARG A 42 8.97 3.97 6.77
CA ARG A 42 10.23 3.91 7.55
C ARG A 42 11.30 4.87 7.07
N LEU A 43 11.31 5.20 5.78
CA LEU A 43 12.29 6.10 5.17
C LEU A 43 11.89 7.57 5.28
N ASN A 44 10.59 7.87 5.37
CA ASN A 44 10.06 9.23 5.20
C ASN A 44 9.33 9.78 6.43
N VAL A 45 8.85 8.93 7.34
CA VAL A 45 8.18 9.36 8.56
C VAL A 45 9.22 9.41 9.68
N PRO A 46 9.50 10.59 10.25
CA PRO A 46 10.43 10.71 11.35
C PRO A 46 9.96 9.86 12.53
N VAL A 47 10.83 8.99 13.04
CA VAL A 47 10.61 8.37 14.34
C VAL A 47 10.81 9.47 15.37
N GLN A 48 9.72 9.94 15.98
CA GLN A 48 9.83 10.77 17.18
C GLN A 48 10.34 9.85 18.30
N SER A 49 11.62 10.01 18.65
CA SER A 49 12.14 9.48 19.90
C SER A 49 11.44 10.20 21.06
N PRO A 50 10.99 9.48 22.11
CA PRO A 50 10.40 10.11 23.29
C PRO A 50 11.37 11.01 24.03
#